data_AF-A0A819WMK1-F1
#
_entry.id   AF-A0A819WMK1-F1
#
_cell.length_a   1.000
_cell.length_b   1.000
_cell.length_c   1.000
_cell.angle_alpha   90.00
_cell.angle_beta   90.00
_cell.angle_gamma   90.00
#
_symmetry.space_group_name_H-M   'P 1'
#
loop_
_entity.id
_entity.type
_entity.pdbx_description
1 polymer ?
#
loop_
_entity_poly.entity_id
_entity_poly.type
_entity_poly.pdbx_seq_one_letter_code
_entity_poly.pdbx_strand_id
1 'polypeptide(L)'
;MMALLVDALKDENTRQKACEALGRIGGKAATSSVINGLLCIDDYYAYAAVENILISASSLSDIDSNTVLKLFDFWKQQEWRVRDIPIEKIMEAYVCTKIAQWCPIIGLHTLRTACGITIVGQRVIVYGNSNPVAFDMPSCTLCDDLANVFANQS
;
A
#
# COMPACT_ATOMS: atom_id res chain seq x y z
N MET A 1 3.24 -23.38 -5.10
CA MET A 1 4.14 -22.74 -4.11
C MET A 1 3.44 -21.62 -3.35
N MET A 2 2.91 -20.57 -4.00
CA MET A 2 2.25 -19.46 -3.30
C MET A 2 1.05 -19.88 -2.44
N ALA A 3 0.14 -20.68 -3.01
CA ALA A 3 -1.03 -21.19 -2.28
C ALA A 3 -0.65 -21.99 -1.03
N LEU A 4 0.40 -22.82 -1.11
CA LEU A 4 0.90 -23.59 0.04
C LEU A 4 1.41 -22.69 1.16
N LEU A 5 2.07 -21.58 0.83
CA LEU A 5 2.53 -20.62 1.83
C LEU A 5 1.35 -19.88 2.47
N VAL A 6 0.33 -19.49 1.70
CA VAL A 6 -0.89 -18.87 2.23
C VAL A 6 -1.64 -19.84 3.14
N ASP A 7 -1.72 -21.13 2.80
CA ASP A 7 -2.32 -22.13 3.67
C ASP A 7 -1.49 -22.36 4.94
N ALA A 8 -0.16 -22.34 4.85
CA ALA A 8 0.74 -22.46 6.00
C ALA A 8 0.66 -21.28 6.99
N LEU A 9 0.04 -20.15 6.60
CA LEU A 9 -0.26 -19.04 7.52
C LEU A 9 -1.31 -19.41 8.57
N LYS A 10 -2.15 -20.43 8.31
CA LYS A 10 -3.24 -20.84 9.20
C LYS A 10 -2.78 -21.71 10.38
N ASP A 11 -1.60 -22.32 10.27
CA ASP A 11 -1.02 -23.19 11.31
C ASP A 11 0.03 -22.40 12.11
N GLU A 12 -0.14 -22.36 13.42
CA GLU A 12 0.71 -21.58 14.32
C GLU A 12 2.19 -22.00 14.29
N ASN A 13 2.47 -23.28 14.04
CA ASN A 13 3.83 -23.81 13.98
C ASN A 13 4.54 -23.45 12.67
N THR A 14 3.78 -23.15 11.61
CA THR A 14 4.34 -22.85 10.28
C THR A 14 4.20 -21.39 9.88
N ARG A 15 3.31 -20.62 10.53
CA ARG A 15 3.00 -19.24 10.11
C ARG A 15 4.22 -18.34 10.05
N GLN A 16 5.13 -18.42 11.04
CA GLN A 16 6.35 -17.61 11.05
C GLN A 16 7.21 -17.89 9.80
N LYS A 17 7.48 -19.18 9.52
CA LYS A 17 8.29 -19.58 8.36
C LYS A 17 7.61 -19.20 7.05
N ALA A 18 6.28 -19.25 7.00
CA ALA A 18 5.50 -18.83 5.85
C ALA A 18 5.59 -17.31 5.62
N CYS A 19 5.45 -16.49 6.68
CA CYS A 19 5.65 -15.05 6.62
C CYS A 19 7.06 -14.69 6.11
N GLU A 20 8.10 -15.28 6.68
CA GLU A 20 9.48 -15.06 6.24
C GLU A 20 9.69 -15.44 4.76
N ALA A 21 9.15 -16.58 4.33
CA ALA A 21 9.23 -17.02 2.95
C ALA A 21 8.51 -16.06 1.99
N LEU A 22 7.29 -15.61 2.34
CA LEU A 22 6.52 -14.66 1.54
C LEU A 22 7.23 -13.30 1.45
N GLY A 23 7.78 -12.79 2.56
CA GLY A 23 8.58 -11.57 2.57
C GLY A 23 9.83 -11.68 1.69
N ARG A 24 10.52 -12.84 1.68
CA ARG A 24 11.67 -13.11 0.81
C ARG A 24 11.30 -13.24 -0.67
N ILE A 25 10.10 -13.75 -0.97
CA ILE A 25 9.57 -13.75 -2.34
C ILE A 25 9.34 -12.31 -2.82
N GLY A 26 8.99 -11.42 -1.88
CA GLY A 26 8.87 -9.99 -2.12
C GLY A 26 7.76 -9.67 -3.12
N GLY A 27 8.02 -8.75 -4.05
CA GLY A 27 7.05 -8.19 -4.97
C GLY A 27 6.27 -9.20 -5.81
N LYS A 28 6.83 -10.38 -6.06
CA LYS A 28 6.12 -11.47 -6.76
C LYS A 28 4.93 -12.04 -5.96
N ALA A 29 4.89 -11.76 -4.66
CA ALA A 29 3.79 -12.15 -3.78
C ALA A 29 2.77 -11.03 -3.57
N ALA A 30 2.89 -9.89 -4.27
CA ALA A 30 2.00 -8.71 -4.15
C ALA A 30 0.62 -8.94 -4.77
N THR A 31 -0.12 -9.90 -4.22
CA THR A 31 -1.48 -10.27 -4.62
C THR A 31 -2.43 -10.11 -3.45
N SER A 32 -3.70 -9.82 -3.73
CA SER A 32 -4.74 -9.76 -2.70
C SER A 32 -4.76 -10.98 -1.77
N SER A 33 -4.63 -12.18 -2.32
CA SER A 33 -4.72 -13.42 -1.52
C SER A 33 -3.61 -13.50 -0.48
N VAL A 34 -2.37 -13.17 -0.85
CA VAL A 34 -1.23 -13.20 0.06
C VAL A 34 -1.35 -12.10 1.10
N ILE A 35 -1.59 -10.86 0.67
CA ILE A 35 -1.64 -9.70 1.56
C ILE A 35 -2.77 -9.88 2.58
N ASN A 36 -3.96 -10.32 2.15
CA ASN A 36 -5.06 -10.63 3.07
C ASN A 36 -4.68 -11.71 4.10
N GLY A 37 -4.00 -12.77 3.67
CA GLY A 37 -3.55 -13.84 4.56
C GLY A 37 -2.61 -13.31 5.65
N LEU A 38 -1.67 -12.43 5.27
CA LEU A 38 -0.72 -11.81 6.21
C LEU A 38 -1.42 -10.82 7.16
N LEU A 39 -2.33 -9.99 6.66
CA LEU A 39 -3.07 -9.01 7.47
C LEU A 39 -4.00 -9.64 8.52
N CYS A 40 -4.31 -10.94 8.40
CA CYS A 40 -5.08 -11.67 9.41
C CYS A 40 -4.23 -12.13 10.61
N ILE A 41 -2.90 -11.94 10.57
CA ILE A 41 -1.97 -12.41 11.60
C ILE A 41 -1.44 -11.18 12.34
N ASP A 42 -1.74 -11.09 13.63
CA ASP A 42 -1.17 -10.06 14.51
C ASP A 42 0.23 -10.49 14.98
N ASP A 43 1.19 -10.45 14.07
CA ASP A 43 2.55 -10.92 14.29
C ASP A 43 3.57 -10.08 13.53
N TYR A 44 4.72 -9.81 14.17
CA TYR A 44 5.81 -9.01 13.60
C TYR A 44 6.30 -9.51 12.24
N TYR A 45 6.40 -10.83 12.05
CA TYR A 45 6.86 -11.41 10.78
C TYR A 45 5.86 -11.20 9.67
N ALA A 46 4.56 -11.19 9.98
CA ALA A 46 3.52 -10.90 8.99
C ALA A 46 3.60 -9.44 8.52
N TYR A 47 3.84 -8.51 9.45
CA TYR A 47 4.01 -7.08 9.13
C TYR A 47 5.25 -6.82 8.27
N ALA A 48 6.39 -7.37 8.68
CA ALA A 48 7.62 -7.30 7.90
C ALA A 48 7.45 -7.94 6.51
N ALA A 49 6.67 -9.01 6.39
CA ALA A 49 6.38 -9.61 5.09
C ALA A 49 5.55 -8.68 4.20
N VAL A 50 4.48 -8.06 4.72
CA VAL A 50 3.66 -7.10 3.96
C VAL A 50 4.51 -5.93 3.48
N GLU A 51 5.33 -5.34 4.34
CA GLU A 51 6.24 -4.25 3.96
C GLU A 51 7.20 -4.65 2.85
N ASN A 52 7.90 -5.77 3.02
CA ASN A 52 8.85 -6.26 2.02
C ASN A 52 8.17 -6.52 0.67
N ILE A 53 6.96 -7.09 0.69
CA ILE A 53 6.17 -7.34 -0.52
C ILE A 53 5.84 -6.02 -1.22
N LEU A 54 5.30 -5.03 -0.50
CA LEU A 54 4.89 -3.75 -1.08
C LEU A 54 6.08 -2.91 -1.57
N ILE A 55 7.19 -2.90 -0.83
CA ILE A 55 8.41 -2.17 -1.18
C ILE A 55 9.05 -2.77 -2.44
N SER A 56 9.12 -4.09 -2.53
CA SER A 56 9.77 -4.78 -3.66
C SER A 56 8.84 -5.07 -4.84
N ALA A 57 7.54 -4.77 -4.73
CA ALA A 57 6.60 -4.86 -5.84
C ALA A 57 6.98 -3.90 -6.96
N SER A 58 7.05 -4.42 -8.18
CA SER A 58 7.18 -3.61 -9.40
C SER A 58 5.87 -2.93 -9.77
N SER A 59 4.73 -3.52 -9.38
CA SER A 59 3.39 -2.96 -9.54
C SER A 59 2.48 -3.53 -8.46
N LEU A 60 1.45 -2.77 -8.09
CA LEU A 60 0.42 -3.16 -7.13
C LEU A 60 -0.94 -3.39 -7.84
N SER A 61 -0.91 -3.76 -9.12
CA SER A 61 -2.10 -3.98 -9.95
C SER A 61 -2.97 -5.16 -9.51
N ASP A 62 -2.36 -6.15 -8.86
CA ASP A 62 -3.02 -7.41 -8.47
C ASP A 62 -3.65 -7.33 -7.06
N ILE A 63 -3.82 -6.11 -6.56
CA ILE A 63 -4.46 -5.80 -5.28
C ILE A 63 -5.84 -5.20 -5.55
N ASP A 64 -6.88 -5.87 -5.04
CA ASP A 64 -8.26 -5.41 -5.13
C ASP A 64 -8.61 -4.36 -4.07
N SER A 65 -9.74 -3.68 -4.28
CA SER A 65 -10.21 -2.59 -3.41
C SER A 65 -10.43 -3.02 -1.95
N ASN A 66 -10.87 -4.25 -1.72
CA ASN A 66 -11.08 -4.77 -0.36
C ASN A 66 -9.76 -4.95 0.39
N THR A 67 -8.72 -5.41 -0.31
CA THR A 67 -7.38 -5.54 0.24
C THR A 67 -6.78 -4.18 0.54
N VAL A 68 -6.98 -3.18 -0.32
CA VAL A 68 -6.57 -1.79 -0.06
C VAL A 68 -7.26 -1.24 1.19
N LEU A 69 -8.56 -1.50 1.40
CA LEU A 69 -9.25 -1.08 2.62
C LEU A 69 -8.65 -1.69 3.89
N LYS A 70 -8.33 -2.99 3.87
CA LYS A 70 -7.69 -3.64 5.01
C LYS A 70 -6.27 -3.11 5.26
N LEU A 71 -5.52 -2.79 4.21
CA LEU A 71 -4.22 -2.10 4.35
C LEU A 71 -4.40 -0.74 5.02
N PHE A 72 -5.43 0.02 4.61
CA PHE A 72 -5.74 1.29 5.25
C PHE A 72 -6.07 1.13 6.73
N ASP A 73 -6.96 0.20 7.10
CA ASP A 73 -7.33 -0.06 8.49
C ASP A 73 -6.11 -0.50 9.33
N PHE A 74 -5.30 -1.38 8.76
CA PHE A 74 -4.06 -1.85 9.36
C PHE A 74 -3.09 -0.69 9.64
N TRP A 75 -2.80 0.13 8.63
CA TRP A 75 -1.90 1.25 8.76
C TRP A 75 -2.44 2.38 9.62
N LYS A 76 -3.74 2.60 9.63
CA LYS A 76 -4.39 3.58 10.51
C LYS A 76 -4.10 3.25 11.98
N GLN A 77 -4.13 1.96 12.35
CA GLN A 77 -3.88 1.48 13.71
C GLN A 77 -2.39 1.50 14.10
N GLN A 78 -1.47 1.40 13.13
CA GLN A 78 -0.03 1.27 13.38
C GLN A 78 0.71 2.59 13.13
N GLU A 79 1.21 3.25 14.18
CA GLU A 79 1.75 4.62 14.11
C GLU A 79 3.08 4.77 13.33
N TRP A 80 3.89 3.72 13.19
CA TRP A 80 5.31 3.85 12.81
C TRP A 80 5.72 3.23 11.46
N ARG A 81 4.92 2.31 10.89
CA ARG A 81 5.33 1.47 9.75
C ARG A 81 5.04 2.01 8.35
N VAL A 82 4.08 2.92 8.23
CA VAL A 82 3.70 3.51 6.94
C VAL A 82 4.86 4.26 6.27
N ARG A 83 5.86 4.69 7.04
CA ARG A 83 6.93 5.59 6.61
C ARG A 83 7.96 4.95 5.67
N ASP A 84 8.05 3.62 5.64
CA ASP A 84 9.09 2.91 4.91
C ASP A 84 8.71 2.68 3.43
N ILE A 85 7.45 2.87 3.07
CA ILE A 85 6.97 2.74 1.69
C ILE A 85 7.04 4.11 1.02
N PRO A 86 7.77 4.28 -0.10
CA PRO A 86 7.78 5.54 -0.84
C PRO A 86 6.37 5.94 -1.27
N ILE A 87 5.98 7.19 -1.00
CA ILE A 87 4.67 7.71 -1.38
C ILE A 87 4.40 7.59 -2.89
N GLU A 88 5.46 7.67 -3.70
CA GLU A 88 5.43 7.52 -5.14
C GLU A 88 4.90 6.14 -5.56
N LYS A 89 5.21 5.08 -4.80
CA LYS A 89 4.67 3.73 -5.07
C LYS A 89 3.18 3.63 -4.78
N ILE A 90 2.72 4.27 -3.71
CA ILE A 90 1.29 4.31 -3.36
C ILE A 90 0.53 5.11 -4.42
N MET A 91 1.13 6.22 -4.88
CA MET A 91 0.58 7.05 -5.95
C MET A 91 0.55 6.33 -7.31
N GLU A 92 1.61 5.60 -7.66
CA GLU A 92 1.64 4.75 -8.84
C GLU A 92 0.52 3.70 -8.79
N ALA A 93 0.33 3.05 -7.64
CA ALA A 93 -0.76 2.09 -7.44
C ALA A 93 -2.13 2.74 -7.69
N TYR A 94 -2.35 3.94 -7.13
CA TYR A 94 -3.59 4.68 -7.35
C TYR A 94 -3.84 4.99 -8.84
N VAL A 95 -2.83 5.50 -9.53
CA VAL A 95 -2.89 5.85 -10.96
C VAL A 95 -3.17 4.61 -11.82
N CYS A 96 -2.48 3.51 -11.55
CA CYS A 96 -2.59 2.28 -12.34
C CYS A 96 -3.91 1.55 -12.10
N THR A 97 -4.35 1.41 -10.85
CA THR A 97 -5.54 0.62 -10.52
C THR A 97 -6.83 1.42 -10.56
N LYS A 98 -6.76 2.75 -10.43
CA LYS A 98 -7.92 3.65 -10.33
C LYS A 98 -8.85 3.31 -9.16
N ILE A 99 -8.29 2.67 -8.12
CA ILE A 99 -8.99 2.29 -6.90
C ILE A 99 -8.99 3.48 -5.94
N ALA A 100 -10.16 4.11 -5.73
CA ALA A 100 -10.30 5.28 -4.87
C ALA A 100 -9.87 5.03 -3.40
N GLN A 101 -9.90 3.77 -2.94
CA GLN A 101 -9.47 3.37 -1.60
C GLN A 101 -7.97 3.58 -1.35
N TRP A 102 -7.16 3.84 -2.38
CA TRP A 102 -5.79 4.31 -2.19
C TRP A 102 -5.72 5.75 -1.68
N CYS A 103 -6.71 6.60 -1.97
CA CYS A 103 -6.70 8.01 -1.56
C CYS A 103 -6.56 8.18 -0.03
N PRO A 104 -7.34 7.51 0.84
CA PRO A 104 -7.16 7.66 2.29
C PRO A 104 -5.81 7.14 2.79
N ILE A 105 -5.20 6.15 2.11
CA ILE A 105 -3.82 5.70 2.39
C ILE A 105 -2.82 6.81 2.04
N ILE A 106 -2.98 7.44 0.87
CA ILE A 106 -2.15 8.56 0.43
C ILE A 106 -2.25 9.70 1.46
N GLY A 107 -3.47 10.08 1.85
CA GLY A 107 -3.72 11.09 2.88
C GLY A 107 -3.04 10.75 4.22
N LEU A 108 -3.20 9.50 4.68
CA LEU A 108 -2.56 9.02 5.90
C LEU A 108 -1.03 9.10 5.82
N HIS A 109 -0.46 8.68 4.69
CA HIS A 109 0.98 8.71 4.47
C HIS A 109 1.49 10.15 4.47
N THR A 110 0.87 11.07 3.71
CA THR A 110 1.23 12.50 3.69
C THR A 110 1.09 13.17 5.04
N LEU A 111 0.10 12.81 5.87
CA LEU A 111 -0.07 13.38 7.20
C LEU A 111 1.04 12.93 8.17
N ARG A 112 1.51 11.68 8.02
CA ARG A 112 2.47 11.05 8.93
C ARG A 112 3.93 11.18 8.50
N THR A 113 4.17 11.71 7.31
CA THR A 113 5.50 11.92 6.74
C THR A 113 5.64 13.36 6.27
N ALA A 114 6.87 13.83 6.05
CA ALA A 114 7.09 15.18 5.52
C ALA A 114 6.82 15.28 3.99
N CYS A 115 5.92 14.46 3.46
CA CYS A 115 5.61 14.44 2.04
C CYS A 115 4.56 15.49 1.68
N GLY A 116 4.67 16.08 0.50
CA GLY A 116 3.71 17.01 -0.07
C GLY A 116 3.10 16.49 -1.37
N ILE A 117 1.89 16.93 -1.68
CA ILE A 117 1.26 16.69 -2.98
C ILE A 117 0.74 18.02 -3.53
N THR A 118 1.00 18.28 -4.81
CA THR A 118 0.39 19.38 -5.57
C THR A 118 -0.43 18.82 -6.72
N ILE A 119 -1.66 19.30 -6.88
CA ILE A 119 -2.57 18.89 -7.95
C ILE A 119 -2.77 20.10 -8.88
N VAL A 120 -2.45 19.96 -10.17
CA VAL A 120 -2.59 20.99 -11.20
C VAL A 120 -3.30 20.40 -12.41
N GLY A 121 -4.60 20.64 -12.53
CA GLY A 121 -5.43 19.98 -13.55
C GLY A 121 -5.40 18.46 -13.36
N GLN A 122 -5.02 17.73 -14.41
CA GLN A 122 -4.84 16.27 -14.37
C GLN A 122 -3.41 15.84 -14.02
N ARG A 123 -2.58 16.74 -13.49
CA ARG A 123 -1.19 16.42 -13.13
C ARG A 123 -1.02 16.48 -11.62
N VAL A 124 -0.48 15.42 -11.04
CA VAL A 124 -0.17 15.34 -9.61
C VAL A 124 1.34 15.29 -9.44
N ILE A 125 1.89 16.19 -8.62
CA ILE A 125 3.31 16.23 -8.29
C ILE A 125 3.46 15.82 -6.84
N VAL A 126 4.26 14.78 -6.61
CA VAL A 126 4.50 14.18 -5.30
C VAL A 126 5.90 14.56 -4.85
N TYR A 127 5.99 15.15 -3.66
CA TYR A 127 7.24 15.55 -3.00
C TYR A 127 7.48 14.57 -1.85
N GLY A 128 8.26 13.52 -2.10
CA GLY A 128 8.68 12.57 -1.08
C GLY A 128 10.08 12.88 -0.53
N ASN A 129 10.83 11.84 -0.19
CA ASN A 129 12.25 11.95 0.23
C ASN A 129 13.23 12.06 -0.95
N SER A 130 12.72 11.98 -2.18
CA SER A 130 13.49 12.03 -3.43
C SER A 130 13.11 13.25 -4.27
N ASN A 131 13.69 13.37 -5.47
CA ASN A 131 13.25 14.37 -6.44
C ASN A 131 11.73 14.26 -6.68
N PRO A 132 11.01 15.39 -6.82
CA PRO A 132 9.58 15.36 -7.05
C PRO A 132 9.20 14.53 -8.29
N VAL A 133 8.21 13.66 -8.14
CA VAL A 133 7.71 12.80 -9.22
C VAL A 133 6.36 13.30 -9.69
N ALA A 134 6.22 13.50 -11.00
CA ALA A 134 4.97 13.91 -11.62
C ALA A 134 4.23 12.70 -12.20
N PHE A 135 2.93 12.64 -11.93
CA PHE A 135 2.00 11.63 -12.43
C PHE A 135 0.94 12.32 -13.28
N ASP A 136 0.73 11.81 -14.50
CA ASP A 136 -0.38 12.21 -15.35
C ASP A 136 -1.60 11.34 -15.00
N MET A 137 -2.65 11.97 -14.49
CA MET A 137 -3.85 11.30 -14.00
C MET A 137 -4.75 10.91 -15.18
N PRO A 138 -5.34 9.70 -15.17
CA PRO A 138 -6.23 9.26 -16.24
C PRO A 138 -7.54 10.05 -16.37
N SER A 139 -7.98 10.75 -15.31
CA SER A 139 -9.20 11.55 -15.31
C SER A 139 -9.18 12.63 -14.23
N CYS A 140 -9.99 13.69 -14.42
CA CYS A 140 -10.21 14.70 -13.38
C CYS A 140 -10.86 14.12 -12.12
N THR A 141 -11.76 13.13 -12.26
CA THR A 141 -12.45 12.51 -11.12
C THR A 141 -11.48 11.89 -10.12
N LEU A 142 -10.37 11.31 -10.60
CA LEU A 142 -9.32 10.78 -9.71
C LEU A 142 -8.55 11.91 -9.01
N CYS A 143 -8.39 13.06 -9.67
CA CYS A 143 -7.82 14.24 -9.01
C CYS A 143 -8.78 14.75 -7.92
N ASP A 144 -10.09 14.77 -8.19
CA ASP A 144 -11.12 15.21 -7.27
C ASP A 144 -11.20 14.28 -6.05
N ASP A 145 -11.19 12.96 -6.25
CA ASP A 145 -11.15 11.96 -5.18
C ASP A 145 -9.94 12.18 -4.25
N LEU A 146 -8.77 12.39 -4.85
CA LEU A 146 -7.55 12.66 -4.09
C LEU A 146 -7.61 14.01 -3.35
N ALA A 147 -8.07 15.08 -4.02
CA ALA A 147 -8.22 16.40 -3.41
C ALA A 147 -9.20 16.37 -2.22
N ASN A 148 -10.30 15.62 -2.35
CA ASN A 148 -11.32 15.48 -1.32
C ASN A 148 -10.77 14.83 -0.04
N VAL A 149 -9.76 13.96 -0.14
CA VAL A 149 -9.10 13.40 1.04
C VAL A 149 -8.43 14.48 1.88
N PHE A 150 -7.90 15.54 1.27
CA PHE A 150 -7.25 16.64 1.97
C PHE A 150 -8.24 17.70 2.44
N ALA A 151 -9.32 17.92 1.68
CA ALA A 151 -10.36 18.89 2.04
C ALA A 151 -11.19 18.45 3.27
N ASN A 152 -11.41 17.15 3.46
CA ASN A 152 -12.27 16.60 4.52
C ASN A 152 -11.51 16.18 5.79
N GLN A 153 -10.27 16.63 5.99
CA GLN A 153 -9.45 16.32 7.18
C GLN A 153 -9.62 17.32 8.34
N SER A 154 -10.64 18.18 8.32
CA SER A 154 -10.97 19.17 9.36
C SER A 154 -11.95 18.66 10.40
#